data_AF-A0A0C2F8M3-F1
#
_entry.id   AF-A0A0C2F8M3-F1
#
_cell.length_a   1.000
_cell.length_b   1.000
_cell.length_c   1.000
_cell.angle_alpha   90.00
_cell.angle_beta   90.00
_cell.angle_gamma   90.00
#
_symmetry.space_group_name_H-M   'P 1'
#
loop_
_entity.id
_entity.type
_entity.pdbx_description
1 polymer ?
#
loop_
_entity_poly.entity_id
_entity_poly.type
_entity_poly.pdbx_seq_one_letter_code
_entity_poly.pdbx_strand_id
1 'polypeptide(L)' 'MSAPRTIGTACVIGAGVSGLTAIKYLLEYGMDVVCFEKSEHIGGLWRYNGGARE' A
#
# COMPACT_ATOMS: atom_id res chain seq x y z
N MET A 1 -14.21 -8.63 -22.10
CA MET A 1 -12.78 -8.51 -21.72
C MET A 1 -12.57 -9.35 -20.47
N SER A 2 -11.68 -10.34 -20.50
CA SER A 2 -11.28 -11.08 -19.30
C SER A 2 -10.33 -10.22 -18.48
N ALA A 3 -10.44 -10.24 -17.16
CA ALA A 3 -9.46 -9.60 -16.28
C ALA A 3 -8.04 -10.15 -16.56
N PRO A 4 -6.98 -9.33 -16.42
CA PRO A 4 -5.61 -9.80 -16.55
C PRO A 4 -5.36 -10.94 -15.56
N ARG A 5 -4.66 -12.00 -15.99
CA ARG A 5 -4.22 -13.06 -15.06
C ARG A 5 -3.16 -12.48 -14.12
N THR A 6 -3.49 -12.37 -12.84
CA THR A 6 -2.54 -12.04 -11.78
C THR A 6 -1.80 -13.29 -11.33
N ILE A 7 -0.57 -13.14 -10.87
CA ILE A 7 0.26 -14.26 -10.39
C ILE A 7 -0.03 -14.63 -8.92
N GLY A 8 -0.87 -13.85 -8.24
CA GLY A 8 -1.25 -14.04 -6.84
C GLY A 8 -1.88 -12.78 -6.25
N THR A 9 -2.26 -12.89 -4.97
CA THR A 9 -2.81 -11.78 -4.18
C THR A 9 -1.88 -11.44 -3.02
N ALA A 10 -1.80 -10.16 -2.66
CA ALA A 10 -1.03 -9.68 -1.52
C ALA A 10 -1.80 -8.62 -0.72
N CYS A 11 -1.57 -8.61 0.59
CA CYS A 11 -2.09 -7.59 1.50
C CYS A 11 -0.91 -6.83 2.12
N VAL A 12 -0.92 -5.51 2.02
CA VAL A 12 0.10 -4.63 2.60
C VAL A 12 -0.52 -3.80 3.72
N ILE A 13 0.00 -3.93 4.93
CA ILE A 13 -0.45 -3.17 6.11
C ILE A 13 0.50 -1.98 6.34
N GLY A 14 -0.04 -0.77 6.22
CA GLY A 14 0.66 0.50 6.34
C GLY A 14 1.11 1.05 4.98
N ALA A 15 0.65 2.24 4.62
CA ALA A 15 1.01 2.96 3.39
C ALA A 15 2.13 3.98 3.62
N GLY A 16 3.14 3.60 4.42
CA GLY A 16 4.39 4.36 4.59
C GLY A 16 5.42 4.08 3.50
N VAL A 17 6.65 4.57 3.67
CA VAL A 17 7.74 4.39 2.68
C VAL A 17 7.96 2.93 2.30
N SER A 18 7.96 2.01 3.26
CA SER A 18 8.15 0.57 3.02
C SER A 18 6.93 -0.09 2.39
N GLY A 19 5.72 0.31 2.78
CA GLY A 19 4.49 -0.23 2.21
C GLY A 19 4.29 0.19 0.75
N LEU A 20 4.50 1.46 0.45
CA LEU A 20 4.38 1.99 -0.92
C LEU A 20 5.41 1.37 -1.87
N THR A 21 6.65 1.15 -1.43
CA THR A 21 7.64 0.45 -2.24
C THR A 21 7.27 -1.02 -2.45
N ALA A 22 6.79 -1.72 -1.42
CA ALA A 22 6.30 -3.09 -1.55
C ALA A 22 5.14 -3.17 -2.56
N ILE A 23 4.14 -2.30 -2.45
CA ILE A 23 2.99 -2.24 -3.38
C ILE A 23 3.48 -2.05 -4.82
N LYS A 24 4.38 -1.07 -5.06
CA LYS A 24 4.95 -0.82 -6.39
C LYS A 24 5.54 -2.09 -6.99
N TYR A 25 6.39 -2.80 -6.24
CA TYR A 25 7.01 -4.02 -6.74
C TYR A 25 5.97 -5.14 -6.95
N LEU A 26 5.06 -5.37 -6.02
CA LEU A 26 4.04 -6.41 -6.15
C LEU A 26 3.16 -6.20 -7.41
N LEU A 27 2.79 -4.95 -7.70
CA LEU A 27 2.04 -4.59 -8.91
C LEU A 27 2.86 -4.83 -10.18
N GLU A 28 4.14 -4.45 -10.22
CA GLU A 28 5.03 -4.70 -11.37
C GLU A 28 5.25 -6.19 -11.65
N TYR A 29 5.24 -7.02 -10.61
CA TYR A 29 5.29 -8.47 -10.73
C TYR A 29 3.94 -9.09 -11.13
N GLY A 30 2.88 -8.30 -11.29
CA GLY A 30 1.57 -8.75 -11.75
C GLY A 30 0.71 -9.37 -10.64
N MET A 31 0.88 -8.93 -9.39
CA MET A 31 0.01 -9.34 -8.29
C MET A 31 -1.19 -8.39 -8.14
N ASP A 32 -2.29 -8.92 -7.61
CA ASP A 32 -3.41 -8.13 -7.11
C ASP A 32 -3.11 -7.71 -5.66
N VAL A 33 -3.16 -6.42 -5.36
CA VAL A 33 -2.66 -5.88 -4.09
C VAL A 33 -3.73 -5.02 -3.42
N VAL A 34 -4.04 -5.35 -2.17
CA VAL A 34 -4.85 -4.50 -1.28
C VAL A 34 -3.93 -3.90 -0.23
N CYS A 35 -4.05 -2.59 -0.01
CA CYS A 35 -3.35 -1.90 1.06
C CYS A 35 -4.33 -1.36 2.10
N PHE A 36 -4.03 -1.60 3.37
CA PHE A 36 -4.73 -0.98 4.49
C PHE A 36 -3.81 0.02 5.18
N GLU A 37 -4.24 1.27 5.28
CA GLU A 37 -3.59 2.32 6.05
C GLU A 37 -4.55 2.79 7.13
N LYS A 38 -4.04 2.99 8.34
CA LYS A 38 -4.87 3.44 9.47
C LYS A 38 -5.31 4.90 9.29
N SER A 39 -4.44 5.71 8.71
CA SER A 39 -4.63 7.15 8.55
C SER A 39 -5.50 7.47 7.34
N GLU A 40 -6.11 8.65 7.33
CA GLU A 40 -6.88 9.18 6.18
C GLU A 40 -6.02 9.37 4.92
N HIS A 41 -4.70 9.38 5.05
CA HIS A 41 -3.77 9.64 3.96
C HIS A 41 -2.58 8.68 3.97
N ILE A 42 -2.13 8.33 2.76
CA ILE A 42 -0.89 7.59 2.55
C ILE A 42 0.34 8.48 2.77
N GLY A 43 1.51 7.86 2.95
CA GLY A 43 2.80 8.53 3.09
C GLY A 43 3.51 8.23 4.42
N GLY A 44 2.82 7.60 5.38
CA GLY A 44 3.38 7.26 6.70
C GLY A 44 4.06 8.48 7.33
N LEU A 45 5.32 8.33 7.76
CA LEU A 45 6.09 9.41 8.40
C LEU A 45 6.23 10.69 7.54
N TRP A 46 6.19 10.60 6.22
CA TRP A 46 6.29 11.79 5.35
C TRP A 46 5.04 12.68 5.41
N ARG A 47 3.90 12.09 5.78
CA ARG A 47 2.62 12.78 6.00
C ARG A 47 2.25 12.87 7.48
N TYR A 48 3.04 12.25 8.35
CA TYR A 48 2.81 12.25 9.78
C TYR A 48 3.13 13.63 10.35
N ASN A 49 2.10 14.46 10.46
CA ASN A 49 2.14 15.66 11.28
C ASN A 49 2.04 15.17 12.73
N GLY A 50 3.13 15.25 13.50
CA GLY A 50 3.23 14.79 14.90
C GLY A 50 2.34 15.54 15.91
N GLY A 51 1.22 16.12 15.47
CA GLY A 51 0.32 16.96 16.24
C GLY A 51 -1.13 16.53 16.09
N ALA A 52 -1.45 15.32 16.51
CA ALA A 52 -2.76 14.93 17.05
C ALA A 52 -2.58 13.55 17.69
N ARG A 53 -1.91 13.54 18.85
CA ARG A 53 -2.20 12.52 19.85
C ARG A 53 -3.54 12.92 20.45
N GLU A 54 -4.60 12.20 20.12
CA GLU A 54 -5.62 11.89 21.13
C GLU A 54 -5.13 10.67 21.92
#